data_AF-A0A914CS40-F1
#
_entry.id   AF-A0A914CS40-F1
#
_cell.length_a   1.000
_cell.length_b   1.000
_cell.length_c   1.000
_cell.angle_alpha   90.00
_cell.angle_beta   90.00
_cell.angle_gamma   90.00
#
_symmetry.space_group_name_H-M   'P 1'
#
loop_
_entity.id
_entity.type
_entity.pdbx_description
1 polymer ?
#
loop_
_entity_poly.entity_id
_entity_poly.type
_entity_poly.pdbx_seq_one_letter_code
_entity_poly.pdbx_strand_id
1 'polypeptide(L)'
;MHIDTTQSIIAVLICMAGICFIFMNNLPTVVMASGCVLSICTGILGLLSWWSIDLDPITMAAMIISIGFSVDIPAHVSYHYHQAAIQVGKLAASTHDKLTYCLSAVAFPALQAALSSILCVCSLAFAEIYLAEVFFKTMLLCIVLCNLHGLVFLPAFIVIYEWLVDLVRCSRKKNTEVKQDFHCNIVVACQHNEKLNSILKKKNANQEVQAKNVCLMNI
;
A
#
# COMPACT_ATOMS: atom_id res chain seq x y z
N MET A 1 16.88 -9.26 32.70
CA MET A 1 15.44 -9.57 32.57
C MET A 1 14.70 -8.58 31.66
N HIS A 2 14.77 -7.26 31.86
CA HIS A 2 14.13 -6.30 30.92
C HIS A 2 14.86 -6.16 29.57
N ILE A 3 16.19 -6.30 29.55
CA ILE A 3 16.99 -6.25 28.31
C ILE A 3 16.66 -7.40 27.35
N ASP A 4 16.43 -8.61 27.87
CA ASP A 4 16.24 -9.85 27.09
C ASP A 4 14.90 -9.86 26.34
N THR A 5 13.83 -9.39 27.00
CA THR A 5 12.51 -9.25 26.38
C THR A 5 12.48 -8.11 25.36
N THR A 6 13.12 -6.97 25.65
CA THR A 6 13.16 -5.84 24.72
C THR A 6 13.96 -6.21 23.45
N GLN A 7 15.08 -6.92 23.61
CA GLN A 7 15.86 -7.46 22.48
C GLN A 7 15.05 -8.44 21.64
N SER A 8 14.26 -9.30 22.27
CA SER A 8 13.42 -10.29 21.58
C SER A 8 12.31 -9.63 20.77
N ILE A 9 11.64 -8.61 21.32
CA ILE A 9 10.60 -7.85 20.60
C ILE A 9 11.22 -7.13 19.40
N ILE A 10 12.37 -6.46 19.58
CA ILE A 10 13.07 -5.77 18.49
C ILE A 10 13.51 -6.77 17.41
N ALA A 11 14.03 -7.94 17.80
CA ALA A 11 14.43 -8.99 16.86
C ALA A 11 13.23 -9.52 16.06
N VAL A 12 12.08 -9.73 16.70
CA VAL A 12 10.84 -10.15 16.02
C VAL A 12 10.35 -9.07 15.04
N LEU A 13 10.41 -7.79 15.43
CA LEU A 13 10.03 -6.67 14.57
C LEU A 13 10.93 -6.55 13.34
N ILE A 14 12.25 -6.65 13.52
CA ILE A 14 13.22 -6.59 12.43
C ILE A 14 13.08 -7.81 11.51
N CYS A 15 12.91 -9.00 12.08
CA CYS A 15 12.73 -10.23 11.31
C CYS A 15 11.44 -10.18 10.49
N MET A 16 10.33 -9.71 11.08
CA MET A 16 9.07 -9.53 10.33
C MET A 16 9.14 -8.46 9.26
N ALA A 17 9.79 -7.33 9.54
CA ALA A 17 10.05 -6.31 8.52
C ALA A 17 10.89 -6.87 7.37
N GLY A 18 11.91 -7.68 7.67
CA GLY A 18 12.76 -8.34 6.67
C GLY A 18 12.03 -9.36 5.81
N ILE A 19 11.23 -10.24 6.42
CA ILE A 19 10.42 -11.24 5.72
C ILE A 19 9.40 -10.55 4.81
N CYS A 20 8.72 -9.50 5.31
CA CYS A 20 7.77 -8.73 4.51
C CYS A 20 8.45 -8.00 3.34
N PHE A 21 9.66 -7.47 3.53
CA PHE A 21 10.43 -6.80 2.47
C PHE A 21 10.88 -7.76 1.36
N ILE A 22 11.26 -8.99 1.72
CA ILE A 22 11.64 -10.03 0.76
C ILE A 22 10.45 -10.49 -0.09
N PHE A 23 9.28 -10.68 0.53
CA PHE A 23 8.10 -11.20 -0.17
C PHE A 23 7.44 -10.19 -1.12
N MET A 24 7.51 -8.90 -0.80
CA MET A 24 6.73 -7.88 -1.49
C MET A 24 7.68 -6.75 -1.90
N ASN A 25 8.21 -6.84 -3.11
CA ASN A 25 9.09 -5.86 -3.76
C ASN A 25 8.40 -4.49 -4.03
N ASN A 26 7.40 -4.12 -3.23
CA ASN A 26 6.64 -2.88 -3.26
C ASN A 26 6.47 -2.34 -1.83
N LEU A 27 7.19 -1.26 -1.52
CA LEU A 27 7.23 -0.57 -0.23
C LEU A 27 5.86 -0.33 0.46
N PRO A 28 4.80 0.15 -0.22
CA PRO A 28 3.53 0.45 0.44
C PRO A 28 2.82 -0.81 0.94
N THR A 29 2.88 -1.91 0.20
CA THR A 29 2.25 -3.16 0.61
C THR A 29 2.97 -3.74 1.84
N VAL A 30 4.29 -3.57 1.95
CA VAL A 30 5.09 -3.99 3.11
C VAL A 30 4.67 -3.25 4.39
N VAL A 31 4.46 -1.94 4.31
CA VAL A 31 4.01 -1.13 5.45
C VAL A 31 2.60 -1.53 5.91
N MET A 32 1.73 -1.88 4.97
CA MET A 32 0.39 -2.37 5.31
C MET A 32 0.43 -3.76 5.95
N ALA A 33 1.22 -4.68 5.40
CA ALA A 33 1.39 -6.02 5.96
C ALA A 33 1.99 -5.96 7.37
N SER A 34 3.03 -5.14 7.59
CA SER A 34 3.63 -4.97 8.91
C SER A 34 2.66 -4.33 9.90
N GLY A 35 1.88 -3.33 9.50
CA GLY A 35 0.82 -2.74 10.33
C GLY A 35 -0.24 -3.77 10.76
N CYS A 36 -0.66 -4.66 9.86
CA CYS A 36 -1.61 -5.73 10.17
C CYS A 36 -1.03 -6.73 11.17
N VAL A 37 0.20 -7.20 10.93
CA VAL A 37 0.92 -8.12 11.83
C VAL A 37 1.06 -7.50 13.23
N LEU A 38 1.44 -6.22 13.32
CA LEU A 38 1.54 -5.51 14.59
C LEU A 38 0.21 -5.46 15.33
N SER A 39 -0.88 -5.15 14.63
CA SER A 39 -2.23 -5.09 15.21
C SER A 39 -2.69 -6.44 15.72
N ILE A 40 -2.38 -7.53 15.01
CA ILE A 40 -2.75 -8.88 15.43
C ILE A 40 -1.93 -9.30 16.66
N CYS A 41 -0.62 -9.03 16.67
CA CYS A 41 0.24 -9.30 17.82
C CYS A 41 -0.23 -8.56 19.07
N THR A 42 -0.54 -7.26 18.97
CA THR A 42 -1.06 -6.49 20.11
C THR A 42 -2.45 -6.94 20.54
N GLY A 43 -3.31 -7.36 19.59
CA GLY A 43 -4.63 -7.91 19.88
C GLY A 43 -4.57 -9.23 20.66
N ILE A 44 -3.70 -10.16 20.25
CA ILE A 44 -3.50 -11.44 20.96
C ILE A 44 -2.94 -11.18 22.36
N LEU A 45 -1.86 -10.40 22.47
CA LEU A 45 -1.24 -10.09 23.76
C LEU A 45 -2.21 -9.35 24.69
N GLY A 46 -3.00 -8.41 24.17
CA GLY A 46 -3.96 -7.64 24.94
C GLY A 46 -5.10 -8.49 25.49
N LEU A 47 -5.65 -9.40 24.67
CA LEU A 47 -6.74 -10.28 25.11
C LEU A 47 -6.25 -11.42 26.01
N LEU A 48 -5.04 -11.94 25.80
CA LEU A 48 -4.40 -12.88 26.73
C LEU A 48 -4.12 -12.23 28.09
N SER A 49 -3.63 -10.99 28.09
CA SER A 49 -3.45 -10.21 29.32
C SER A 49 -4.78 -9.97 30.03
N TRP A 50 -5.85 -9.68 29.28
CA TRP A 50 -7.19 -9.53 29.85
C TRP A 50 -7.70 -10.83 30.50
N TRP A 51 -7.41 -11.98 29.89
CA TRP A 51 -7.73 -13.29 30.46
C TRP A 51 -6.77 -13.77 31.55
N SER A 52 -5.77 -12.95 31.92
CA SER A 52 -4.74 -13.30 32.92
C SER A 52 -4.07 -14.65 32.63
N ILE A 53 -3.83 -14.93 31.35
CA ILE A 53 -3.15 -16.14 30.88
C ILE A 53 -1.65 -15.83 30.72
N ASP A 54 -0.81 -16.72 31.23
CA ASP A 54 0.64 -16.60 31.13
C ASP A 54 1.15 -16.83 29.69
N LEU A 55 2.24 -16.13 29.36
CA LEU A 55 2.95 -16.24 28.08
C LEU A 55 3.77 -17.53 28.00
N ASP A 56 3.08 -18.66 27.86
CA ASP A 56 3.71 -19.97 27.73
C ASP A 56 4.23 -20.22 26.30
N PRO A 57 5.18 -21.16 26.11
CA PRO A 57 5.68 -21.56 24.79
C PRO A 57 4.55 -21.95 23.80
N ILE A 58 3.44 -22.45 24.33
CA ILE A 58 2.20 -22.73 23.61
C ILE A 58 1.63 -21.46 22.98
N THR A 59 1.47 -20.39 23.78
CA THR A 59 0.92 -19.11 23.32
C THR A 59 1.87 -18.41 22.35
N MET A 60 3.18 -18.59 22.55
CA MET A 60 4.19 -18.12 21.60
C MET A 60 4.11 -18.84 20.25
N ALA A 61 3.88 -20.17 20.25
CA ALA A 61 3.65 -20.91 19.01
C ALA A 61 2.39 -20.41 18.29
N ALA A 62 1.34 -20.11 19.03
CA ALA A 62 0.12 -19.51 18.49
C ALA A 62 0.35 -18.16 17.81
N MET A 63 1.17 -17.31 18.44
CA MET A 63 1.58 -16.02 17.86
C MET A 63 2.33 -16.22 16.54
N ILE A 64 3.24 -17.19 16.44
CA ILE A 64 3.97 -17.47 15.20
C ILE A 64 3.02 -17.92 14.08
N ILE A 65 2.07 -18.80 14.39
CA ILE A 65 1.04 -19.26 13.45
C ILE A 65 0.20 -18.07 12.96
N SER A 66 -0.17 -17.18 13.88
CA SER A 66 -0.92 -15.96 13.57
C SER A 66 -0.19 -15.06 12.57
N ILE A 67 1.11 -14.87 12.78
CA ILE A 67 1.93 -14.05 11.89
C ILE A 67 2.01 -14.69 10.49
N GLY A 68 2.15 -16.02 10.41
CA GLY A 68 2.15 -16.77 9.16
C GLY A 68 0.86 -16.56 8.35
N PHE A 69 -0.31 -16.73 8.97
CA PHE A 69 -1.59 -16.49 8.29
C PHE A 69 -1.81 -15.01 7.93
N SER A 70 -1.30 -14.08 8.75
CA SER A 70 -1.42 -12.65 8.48
C SER A 70 -0.63 -12.19 7.25
N VAL A 71 0.52 -12.80 6.96
CA VAL A 71 1.32 -12.44 5.78
C VAL A 71 0.88 -13.18 4.52
N ASP A 72 0.21 -14.32 4.68
CA ASP A 72 -0.27 -15.16 3.58
C ASP A 72 -1.42 -14.49 2.79
N ILE A 73 -2.40 -13.90 3.50
CA ILE A 73 -3.57 -13.29 2.85
C ILE A 73 -3.16 -12.10 1.95
N PRO A 74 -2.33 -11.12 2.39
CA PRO A 74 -1.83 -10.05 1.52
C PRO A 74 -1.05 -10.56 0.31
N ALA A 75 -0.24 -11.62 0.46
CA ALA A 75 0.53 -12.19 -0.64
C ALA A 75 -0.39 -12.81 -1.71
N HIS A 76 -1.36 -13.61 -1.29
CA HIS A 76 -2.37 -14.19 -2.17
C HIS A 76 -3.22 -13.12 -2.86
N VAL A 77 -3.69 -12.12 -2.11
CA VAL A 77 -4.49 -11.04 -2.70
C VAL A 77 -3.67 -10.18 -3.65
N SER A 78 -2.42 -9.83 -3.32
CA SER A 78 -1.55 -9.06 -4.22
C SER A 78 -1.31 -9.83 -5.52
N TYR A 79 -1.11 -11.15 -5.45
CA TYR A 79 -0.93 -11.99 -6.63
C TYR A 79 -2.19 -12.04 -7.50
N HIS A 80 -3.35 -12.36 -6.92
CA HIS A 80 -4.62 -12.46 -7.65
C HIS A 80 -5.11 -11.11 -8.17
N TYR A 81 -4.91 -10.03 -7.42
CA TYR A 81 -5.21 -8.67 -7.86
C TYR A 81 -4.34 -8.25 -9.05
N HIS A 82 -3.03 -8.54 -9.02
CA HIS A 82 -2.14 -8.26 -10.13
C HIS A 82 -2.45 -9.12 -11.36
N GLN A 83 -2.79 -10.40 -11.17
CA GLN A 83 -3.19 -11.29 -12.25
C GLN A 83 -4.53 -10.85 -12.88
N ALA A 84 -5.51 -10.44 -12.08
CA ALA A 84 -6.76 -9.87 -12.57
C ALA A 84 -6.54 -8.54 -13.31
N ALA A 85 -5.61 -7.71 -12.87
CA ALA A 85 -5.23 -6.48 -13.56
C ALA A 85 -4.59 -6.74 -14.93
N ILE A 86 -3.84 -7.83 -15.08
CA ILE A 86 -3.26 -8.28 -16.36
C ILE A 86 -4.34 -8.86 -17.28
N GLN A 87 -5.22 -9.74 -16.78
CA GLN A 87 -6.19 -10.46 -17.61
C GLN A 87 -7.39 -9.61 -18.05
N VAL A 88 -7.91 -8.71 -17.20
CA VAL A 88 -9.09 -7.88 -17.52
C VAL A 88 -8.70 -6.64 -18.33
N GLY A 89 -7.40 -6.37 -18.50
CA GLY A 89 -6.93 -5.13 -19.11
C GLY A 89 -7.22 -3.91 -18.24
N LYS A 90 -6.50 -2.83 -18.52
CA LYS A 90 -6.53 -1.58 -17.73
C LYS A 90 -7.85 -0.80 -17.83
N LEU A 91 -8.85 -1.33 -18.55
CA LEU A 91 -9.98 -0.57 -19.07
C LEU A 91 -11.29 -1.24 -18.64
N ALA A 92 -12.06 -0.53 -17.80
CA ALA A 92 -13.51 -0.70 -17.59
C ALA A 92 -14.08 -1.54 -16.41
N ALA A 93 -13.31 -1.89 -15.38
CA ALA A 93 -13.89 -2.31 -14.09
C ALA A 93 -13.36 -1.44 -12.95
N SER A 94 -14.26 -0.90 -12.12
CA SER A 94 -13.90 -0.15 -10.91
C SER A 94 -12.98 -1.02 -10.06
N THR A 95 -11.95 -0.44 -9.42
CA THR A 95 -11.09 -1.19 -8.49
C THR A 95 -11.91 -1.97 -7.50
N HIS A 96 -12.99 -1.35 -7.02
CA HIS A 96 -13.90 -1.96 -6.07
C HIS A 96 -14.46 -3.30 -6.58
N ASP A 97 -14.79 -3.39 -7.87
CA ASP A 97 -15.33 -4.62 -8.48
C ASP A 97 -14.26 -5.70 -8.59
N LYS A 98 -13.03 -5.32 -8.97
CA LYS A 98 -11.87 -6.24 -9.03
C LYS A 98 -11.52 -6.77 -7.65
N LEU A 99 -11.52 -5.90 -6.65
CA LEU A 99 -11.25 -6.24 -5.27
C LEU A 99 -12.34 -7.15 -4.71
N THR A 100 -13.62 -6.85 -4.95
CA THR A 100 -14.75 -7.67 -4.50
C THR A 100 -14.68 -9.06 -5.12
N TYR A 101 -14.38 -9.15 -6.42
CA TYR A 101 -14.19 -10.43 -7.09
C TYR A 101 -13.02 -11.23 -6.49
N CYS A 102 -11.85 -10.59 -6.33
CA CYS A 102 -10.68 -11.22 -5.72
C CYS A 102 -10.96 -11.69 -4.29
N LEU A 103 -11.60 -10.85 -3.47
CA LEU A 103 -11.91 -11.17 -2.09
C LEU A 103 -12.93 -12.32 -2.03
N SER A 104 -13.94 -12.34 -2.90
CA SER A 104 -14.91 -13.43 -2.96
C SER A 104 -14.27 -14.77 -3.31
N ALA A 105 -13.24 -14.78 -4.15
CA ALA A 105 -12.51 -15.98 -4.52
C ALA A 105 -11.58 -16.50 -3.39
N VAL A 106 -11.01 -15.60 -2.57
CA VAL A 106 -10.04 -15.96 -1.51
C VAL A 106 -10.73 -16.15 -0.14
N ALA A 107 -11.83 -15.45 0.12
CA ALA A 107 -12.55 -15.48 1.40
C ALA A 107 -13.14 -16.85 1.71
N PHE A 108 -13.71 -17.54 0.72
CA PHE A 108 -14.30 -18.86 0.93
C PHE A 108 -13.24 -19.90 1.35
N PRO A 109 -12.11 -20.07 0.62
CA PRO A 109 -11.01 -20.91 1.07
C PRO A 109 -10.47 -20.55 2.46
N ALA A 110 -10.31 -19.25 2.74
CA ALA A 110 -9.78 -18.78 4.03
C ALA A 110 -10.71 -19.14 5.19
N LEU A 111 -12.02 -18.89 5.05
CA LEU A 111 -13.01 -19.25 6.08
C LEU A 111 -13.15 -20.76 6.23
N GLN A 112 -13.10 -21.51 5.14
CA GLN A 112 -13.13 -22.97 5.20
C GLN A 112 -11.92 -23.52 5.97
N ALA A 113 -10.71 -23.00 5.71
CA ALA A 113 -9.52 -23.36 6.45
C ALA A 113 -9.66 -22.99 7.94
N ALA A 114 -10.14 -21.79 8.24
CA ALA A 114 -10.36 -21.32 9.61
C ALA A 114 -11.34 -22.22 10.38
N LEU A 115 -12.47 -22.59 9.77
CA LEU A 115 -13.46 -23.48 10.38
C LEU A 115 -12.86 -24.87 10.63
N SER A 116 -12.08 -25.42 9.69
CA SER A 116 -11.38 -26.69 9.89
C SER A 116 -10.41 -26.64 11.06
N SER A 117 -9.66 -25.54 11.21
CA SER A 117 -8.75 -25.36 12.33
C SER A 117 -9.49 -25.23 13.66
N ILE A 118 -10.61 -24.51 13.69
CA ILE A 118 -11.46 -24.40 14.91
C ILE A 118 -11.96 -25.79 15.31
N LEU A 119 -12.50 -26.58 14.37
CA LEU A 119 -12.96 -27.94 14.65
C LEU A 119 -11.84 -28.84 15.16
N CYS A 120 -10.63 -28.71 14.61
CA CYS A 120 -9.46 -29.44 15.08
C CYS A 120 -9.14 -29.11 16.55
N VAL A 121 -9.03 -27.82 16.88
CA VAL A 121 -8.66 -27.38 18.23
C VAL A 121 -9.80 -27.61 19.23
N CYS A 122 -11.07 -27.64 18.79
CA CYS A 122 -12.20 -28.03 19.64
C CYS A 122 -12.03 -29.43 20.25
N SER A 123 -11.33 -30.36 19.59
CA SER A 123 -11.03 -31.67 20.20
C SER A 123 -10.15 -31.59 21.44
N LEU A 124 -9.28 -30.56 21.53
CA LEU A 124 -8.44 -30.31 22.70
C LEU A 124 -9.21 -29.68 23.86
N ALA A 125 -10.38 -29.09 23.62
CA ALA A 125 -11.21 -28.53 24.68
C ALA A 125 -11.78 -29.61 25.62
N PHE A 126 -11.83 -30.88 25.19
CA PHE A 126 -12.25 -32.01 26.02
C PHE A 126 -11.15 -32.51 26.97
N ALA A 127 -9.91 -32.05 26.80
CA ALA A 127 -8.85 -32.39 27.74
C ALA A 127 -8.96 -31.49 28.98
N GLU A 128 -9.25 -32.08 30.14
CA GLU A 128 -9.31 -31.39 31.45
C GLU A 128 -7.91 -31.05 31.98
N ILE A 129 -7.10 -30.40 31.16
CA ILE A 129 -5.73 -29.99 31.48
C ILE A 129 -5.62 -28.49 31.23
N TYR A 130 -5.12 -27.75 32.22
CA TYR A 130 -4.92 -26.28 32.13
C TYR A 130 -4.24 -25.85 30.82
N LEU A 131 -3.19 -26.58 30.42
CA LEU A 131 -2.44 -26.30 29.21
C LEU A 131 -3.28 -26.43 27.93
N ALA A 132 -4.22 -27.38 27.90
CA ALA A 132 -5.12 -27.60 26.77
C ALA A 132 -6.20 -26.51 26.69
N GLU A 133 -6.74 -26.07 27.83
CA GLU A 133 -7.70 -24.96 27.88
C GLU A 133 -7.07 -23.64 27.41
N VAL A 134 -5.84 -23.34 27.87
CA VAL A 134 -5.07 -22.17 27.43
C VAL A 134 -4.75 -22.25 25.95
N PHE A 135 -4.34 -23.42 25.46
CA PHE A 135 -4.08 -23.63 24.03
C PHE A 135 -5.34 -23.40 23.19
N PHE A 136 -6.49 -23.97 23.61
CA PHE A 136 -7.76 -23.79 22.91
C PHE A 136 -8.17 -22.32 22.82
N LYS A 137 -8.16 -21.60 23.96
CA LYS A 137 -8.51 -20.17 23.99
C LYS A 137 -7.59 -19.34 23.09
N THR A 138 -6.29 -19.61 23.14
CA THR A 138 -5.29 -18.86 22.36
C THR A 138 -5.40 -19.14 20.87
N MET A 139 -5.59 -20.40 20.48
CA MET A 139 -5.81 -20.80 19.08
C MET A 139 -7.10 -20.20 18.51
N LEU A 140 -8.19 -20.26 19.27
CA LEU A 140 -9.47 -19.72 18.83
C LEU A 140 -9.38 -18.20 18.63
N LEU A 141 -8.73 -17.51 19.59
CA LEU A 141 -8.46 -16.08 19.48
C LEU A 141 -7.60 -15.74 18.24
N CYS A 142 -6.52 -16.49 18.02
CA CYS A 142 -5.63 -16.34 16.88
C CYS A 142 -6.39 -16.47 15.55
N ILE A 143 -7.16 -17.54 15.37
CA ILE A 143 -7.89 -17.80 14.12
C ILE A 143 -8.91 -16.70 13.84
N VAL A 144 -9.67 -16.27 14.85
CA VAL A 144 -10.68 -15.21 14.70
C VAL A 144 -10.03 -13.87 14.36
N LEU A 145 -8.99 -13.46 15.09
CA LEU A 145 -8.31 -12.19 14.83
C LEU A 145 -7.61 -12.18 13.46
N CYS A 146 -6.96 -13.26 13.07
CA CYS A 146 -6.34 -13.37 11.75
C CYS A 146 -7.36 -13.27 10.63
N ASN A 147 -8.50 -13.97 10.73
CA ASN A 147 -9.53 -13.90 9.69
C ASN A 147 -10.20 -12.53 9.65
N LEU A 148 -10.48 -11.93 10.82
CA LEU A 148 -11.07 -10.60 10.89
C LEU A 148 -10.14 -9.53 10.30
N HIS A 149 -8.87 -9.47 10.73
CA HIS A 149 -7.89 -8.55 10.15
C HIS A 149 -7.59 -8.88 8.69
N GLY A 150 -7.42 -10.16 8.35
CA GLY A 150 -7.10 -10.61 7.00
C GLY A 150 -8.19 -10.32 5.97
N LEU A 151 -9.47 -10.48 6.31
CA LEU A 151 -10.58 -10.24 5.38
C LEU A 151 -11.17 -8.83 5.45
N VAL A 152 -11.16 -8.15 6.60
CA VAL A 152 -11.83 -6.83 6.75
C VAL A 152 -10.85 -5.68 6.58
N PHE A 153 -9.68 -5.73 7.21
CA PHE A 153 -8.72 -4.64 7.09
C PHE A 153 -8.11 -4.57 5.70
N LEU A 154 -7.90 -5.73 5.06
CA LEU A 154 -7.28 -5.80 3.74
C LEU A 154 -8.04 -5.05 2.62
N PRO A 155 -9.36 -5.22 2.42
CA PRO A 155 -10.09 -4.45 1.43
C PRO A 155 -10.15 -2.96 1.79
N ALA A 156 -10.31 -2.62 3.07
CA ALA A 156 -10.26 -1.22 3.53
C ALA A 156 -8.91 -0.57 3.18
N PHE A 157 -7.81 -1.29 3.39
CA PHE A 157 -6.47 -0.80 3.08
C PHE A 157 -6.21 -0.62 1.59
N ILE A 158 -6.67 -1.52 0.73
CA ILE A 158 -6.51 -1.37 -0.72
C ILE A 158 -7.26 -0.13 -1.22
N VAL A 159 -8.48 0.12 -0.70
CA VAL A 159 -9.24 1.34 -1.02
C VAL A 159 -8.52 2.60 -0.54
N ILE A 160 -7.99 2.58 0.69
CA ILE A 160 -7.21 3.71 1.23
C ILE A 160 -5.92 3.92 0.42
N TYR A 161 -5.24 2.84 0.03
CA TYR A 161 -4.03 2.92 -0.78
C TYR A 161 -4.31 3.55 -2.14
N GLU A 162 -5.38 3.15 -2.81
CA GLU A 162 -5.76 3.78 -4.07
C GLU A 162 -6.15 5.24 -3.90
N TRP A 163 -6.88 5.58 -2.84
CA TRP A 163 -7.18 6.97 -2.51
C TRP A 163 -5.90 7.77 -2.24
N LEU A 164 -4.92 7.21 -1.52
CA LEU A 164 -3.62 7.84 -1.29
C LEU A 164 -2.82 8.00 -2.59
N VAL A 165 -2.81 6.98 -3.46
CA VAL A 165 -2.16 7.06 -4.77
C VAL A 165 -2.82 8.12 -5.64
N ASP A 166 -4.15 8.23 -5.61
CA ASP A 166 -4.90 9.25 -6.33
C ASP A 166 -4.63 10.64 -5.76
N LEU A 167 -4.55 10.80 -4.43
CA LEU A 167 -4.12 12.06 -3.81
C LEU A 167 -2.69 12.44 -4.20
N VAL A 168 -1.76 11.49 -4.18
CA VAL A 168 -0.36 11.72 -4.59
C VAL A 168 -0.28 12.02 -6.08
N ARG A 169 -1.08 11.34 -6.93
CA ARG A 169 -1.19 11.67 -8.37
C ARG A 169 -1.82 13.02 -8.59
N CYS A 170 -2.85 13.40 -7.86
CA CYS A 170 -3.45 14.72 -7.93
C CYS A 170 -2.46 15.79 -7.48
N SER A 171 -1.72 15.54 -6.40
CA SER A 171 -0.67 16.45 -5.93
C SER A 171 0.50 16.55 -6.92
N ARG A 172 0.85 15.44 -7.60
CA ARG A 172 1.86 15.42 -8.66
C ARG A 172 1.36 16.08 -9.95
N LYS A 173 0.11 15.81 -10.35
CA LYS A 173 -0.55 16.41 -11.52
C LYS A 173 -0.70 17.91 -11.34
N LYS A 174 -1.08 18.38 -10.15
CA LYS A 174 -1.12 19.80 -9.79
C LYS A 174 0.27 20.45 -9.90
N ASN A 175 1.34 19.73 -9.52
CA ASN A 175 2.72 20.20 -9.68
C ASN A 175 3.19 20.14 -11.15
N THR A 176 2.76 19.15 -11.94
CA THR A 176 3.08 19.02 -13.37
C THR A 176 2.30 20.01 -14.25
N GLU A 177 1.01 20.26 -13.97
CA GLU A 177 0.20 21.28 -14.63
C GLU A 177 0.73 22.68 -14.32
N VAL A 178 1.09 22.98 -13.06
CA VAL A 178 1.79 24.23 -12.70
C VAL A 178 3.14 24.36 -13.43
N LYS A 179 3.91 23.27 -13.55
CA LYS A 179 5.20 23.29 -14.27
C LYS A 179 5.01 23.42 -15.79
N GLN A 180 3.93 22.90 -16.35
CA GLN A 180 3.61 22.94 -17.78
C GLN A 180 2.98 24.29 -18.18
N ASP A 181 2.18 24.91 -17.31
CA ASP A 181 1.70 26.29 -17.47
C ASP A 181 2.85 27.30 -17.44
N PHE A 182 3.83 27.10 -16.55
CA PHE A 182 5.03 27.94 -16.51
C PHE A 182 5.89 27.79 -17.76
N HIS A 183 6.05 26.55 -18.26
CA HIS A 183 6.81 26.29 -19.49
C HIS A 183 6.09 26.81 -20.74
N CYS A 184 4.75 26.71 -20.81
CA CYS A 184 3.94 27.26 -21.91
C CYS A 184 4.00 28.80 -21.92
N ASN A 185 3.86 29.45 -20.76
CA ASN A 185 3.95 30.92 -20.66
C ASN A 185 5.35 31.45 -21.04
N ILE A 186 6.42 30.74 -20.65
CA ILE A 186 7.79 31.11 -21.04
C ILE A 186 8.00 30.94 -22.55
N VAL A 187 7.58 29.80 -23.14
CA VAL A 187 7.73 29.54 -24.58
C VAL A 187 6.92 30.54 -25.41
N VAL A 188 5.67 30.82 -25.03
CA VAL A 188 4.81 31.81 -25.72
C VAL A 188 5.39 33.23 -25.63
N ALA A 189 5.92 33.64 -24.47
CA ALA A 189 6.56 34.94 -24.30
C ALA A 189 7.85 35.07 -25.15
N CYS A 190 8.65 34.01 -25.23
CA CYS A 190 9.87 33.99 -26.04
C CYS A 190 9.54 34.05 -27.54
N GLN A 191 8.53 33.31 -27.99
CA GLN A 191 8.08 33.28 -29.39
C GLN A 191 7.44 34.62 -29.82
N HIS A 192 6.76 35.32 -28.91
CA HIS A 192 6.24 36.66 -29.15
C HIS A 192 7.37 37.70 -29.28
N ASN A 193 8.40 37.61 -28.42
CA ASN A 193 9.56 38.50 -28.45
C ASN A 193 10.41 38.32 -29.73
N GLU A 194 10.61 37.07 -30.17
CA GLU A 194 11.33 36.79 -31.42
C GLU A 194 10.61 37.38 -32.64
N LYS A 195 9.27 37.28 -32.68
CA LYS A 195 8.44 37.83 -33.75
C LYS A 195 8.52 39.37 -33.78
N LEU A 196 8.51 40.02 -32.61
CA LEU A 196 8.60 41.48 -32.49
C LEU A 196 9.99 42.01 -32.88
N ASN A 197 11.05 41.30 -32.51
CA ASN A 197 12.43 41.60 -32.95
C ASN A 197 12.60 41.48 -34.47
N SER A 198 11.96 40.50 -35.11
CA SER A 198 12.00 40.37 -36.58
C SER A 198 11.31 41.53 -37.31
N ILE A 199 10.23 42.07 -36.73
CA ILE A 199 9.49 43.22 -37.27
C ILE A 199 10.29 44.51 -37.07
N LEU A 200 10.90 44.70 -35.90
CA LEU A 200 11.77 45.86 -35.64
C LEU A 200 13.00 45.85 -36.56
N LYS A 201 13.61 44.68 -36.79
CA LYS A 201 14.72 44.55 -37.73
C LYS A 201 14.31 44.90 -39.16
N LYS A 202 13.11 44.46 -39.59
CA LYS A 202 12.53 44.84 -40.90
C LYS A 202 12.22 46.35 -40.97
N LYS A 203 11.70 46.94 -39.90
CA LYS A 203 11.39 48.38 -39.84
C LYS A 203 12.65 49.23 -39.90
N ASN A 204 13.70 48.86 -39.16
CA ASN A 204 14.99 49.52 -39.17
C ASN A 204 15.69 49.40 -40.54
N ALA A 205 15.65 48.21 -41.16
CA ALA A 205 16.19 48.02 -42.51
C ALA A 205 15.46 48.86 -43.56
N ASN A 206 14.12 48.98 -43.47
CA ASN A 206 13.35 49.82 -44.38
C ASN A 206 13.63 51.31 -44.16
N GLN A 207 13.88 51.72 -42.91
CA GLN A 207 14.20 53.11 -42.57
C GLN A 207 15.60 53.52 -43.06
N GLU A 208 16.58 52.61 -43.04
CA GLU A 208 17.91 52.81 -43.65
C GLU A 208 17.85 52.94 -45.19
N VAL A 209 17.01 52.13 -45.85
CA VAL A 209 16.82 52.19 -47.32
C VAL A 209 16.13 53.49 -47.73
N GLN A 210 15.15 53.96 -46.97
CA GLN A 210 14.47 55.24 -47.22
C GLN A 210 15.44 56.43 -47.01
N ALA A 211 16.30 56.40 -45.99
CA ALA A 211 17.30 57.44 -45.77
C ALA A 211 18.36 57.52 -46.89
N LYS A 212 18.76 56.38 -47.46
CA LYS A 212 19.67 56.35 -48.63
C LYS A 212 19.02 56.90 -49.91
N ASN A 213 17.75 56.57 -50.16
CA ASN A 213 17.04 57.07 -51.35
C ASN A 213 16.77 58.58 -51.30
N VAL A 214 16.52 59.14 -50.11
CA VAL A 214 16.33 60.59 -49.93
C VAL A 214 17.65 61.36 -50.14
N CYS A 215 18.81 60.80 -49.74
CA CYS A 215 20.12 61.42 -50.00
C CYS A 215 20.56 61.37 -51.47
N LEU A 216 20.18 60.33 -52.24
CA LEU A 216 20.54 60.23 -53.67
C LEU A 216 19.74 61.16 -54.58
N MET A 217 18.64 61.74 -54.09
CA MET A 217 17.78 62.63 -54.87
C MET A 217 18.12 64.12 -54.69
N ASN A 218 19.20 64.41 -53.95
CA ASN A 218 19.64 65.77 -53.59
C ASN A 218 21.09 66.11 -54.04
N ILE A 219 21.58 65.41 -55.08
CA ILE A 219 22.78 65.69 -55.88
C ILE A 219 22.34 65.94 -57.31
#